data_AF-A0A814I682-F1
#
_entry.id   AF-A0A814I682-F1
#
_cell.length_a   1.000
_cell.length_b   1.000
_cell.length_c   1.000
_cell.angle_alpha   90.00
_cell.angle_beta   90.00
_cell.angle_gamma   90.00
#
_symmetry.space_group_name_H-M   'P 1'
#
loop_
_entity.id
_entity.type
_entity.pdbx_description
1 polymer ?
#
loop_
_entity_poly.entity_id
_entity_poly.type
_entity_poly.pdbx_seq_one_letter_code
_entity_poly.pdbx_strand_id
1 'polypeptide(L)'
;MSKFELVPTSKGKQYLFFEKQFFYKLKPTDQNGITIWRCRLYYDKDIRCKILLRSNNEGEVVSLNGQHDHFEKDVNIVEPLMKNVVQQIKEKLNSARAPLKKTFEQTLNN
;
A
#
# COMPACT_ATOMS: atom_id res chain seq x y z
N MET A 1 -9.76 4.57 -17.75
CA MET A 1 -9.97 4.53 -16.29
C MET A 1 -8.61 4.71 -15.61
N SER A 2 -8.54 5.31 -14.43
CA SER A 2 -7.27 5.57 -13.74
C SER A 2 -6.88 4.39 -12.85
N LYS A 3 -5.59 4.03 -12.82
CA LYS A 3 -5.07 2.94 -11.98
C LYS A 3 -4.76 3.42 -10.56
N PHE A 4 -4.78 2.51 -9.61
CA PHE A 4 -4.39 2.75 -8.21
C PHE A 4 -3.36 1.71 -7.75
N GLU A 5 -2.75 1.96 -6.59
CA GLU A 5 -1.82 1.02 -5.95
C GLU A 5 -2.39 0.47 -4.64
N LEU A 6 -2.13 -0.80 -4.34
CA LEU A 6 -2.46 -1.40 -3.06
C LEU A 6 -1.23 -1.42 -2.16
N VAL A 7 -1.36 -0.80 -0.99
CA VAL A 7 -0.29 -0.67 0.00
C VAL A 7 -0.59 -1.57 1.19
N PRO A 8 0.23 -2.61 1.45
CA PRO A 8 0.03 -3.47 2.60
C PRO A 8 0.34 -2.74 3.91
N THR A 9 -0.43 -3.05 4.94
CA THR A 9 -0.26 -2.54 6.29
C THR A 9 0.38 -3.61 7.19
N SER A 10 1.01 -3.18 8.29
CA SER A 10 1.61 -4.09 9.28
C SER A 10 0.62 -5.05 9.93
N LYS A 11 -0.69 -4.78 9.85
CA LYS A 11 -1.77 -5.61 10.40
C LYS A 11 -2.41 -6.54 9.36
N GLY A 12 -1.77 -6.74 8.19
CA GLY A 12 -2.26 -7.62 7.13
C GLY A 12 -3.43 -7.06 6.31
N LYS A 13 -3.91 -5.84 6.62
CA LYS A 13 -4.87 -5.11 5.79
C LYS A 13 -4.15 -4.38 4.66
N GLN A 14 -4.91 -3.84 3.70
CA GLN A 14 -4.37 -3.03 2.61
C GLN A 14 -5.08 -1.67 2.55
N TYR A 15 -4.30 -0.63 2.25
CA TYR A 15 -4.80 0.65 1.78
C TYR A 15 -4.77 0.68 0.26
N LEU A 16 -5.67 1.46 -0.32
CA LEU A 16 -5.61 1.90 -1.70
C LEU A 16 -4.99 3.29 -1.74
N PHE A 17 -4.01 3.49 -2.61
CA PHE A 17 -3.36 4.76 -2.86
C PHE A 17 -3.75 5.28 -4.25
N PHE A 18 -4.37 6.45 -4.28
CA PHE A 18 -4.83 7.08 -5.51
C PHE A 18 -4.77 8.60 -5.35
N GLU A 19 -4.23 9.30 -6.35
CA GLU A 19 -4.11 10.77 -6.36
C GLU A 19 -3.54 11.37 -5.06
N LYS A 20 -2.48 10.75 -4.52
CA LYS A 20 -1.80 11.17 -3.28
C LYS A 20 -2.65 11.06 -2.01
N GLN A 21 -3.74 10.29 -2.04
CA GLN A 21 -4.63 10.07 -0.91
C GLN A 21 -4.70 8.58 -0.58
N PHE A 22 -4.81 8.26 0.72
CA PHE A 22 -5.01 6.89 1.17
C PHE A 22 -6.47 6.58 1.49
N PHE A 23 -6.92 5.41 1.05
CA PHE A 23 -8.26 4.91 1.32
C PHE A 23 -8.19 3.54 1.98
N TYR A 24 -9.06 3.30 2.96
CA TYR A 24 -9.25 1.97 3.54
C TYR A 24 -10.47 1.28 2.93
N LYS A 25 -10.41 -0.04 2.83
CA LYS A 25 -11.55 -0.86 2.37
C LYS A 25 -12.70 -0.70 3.36
N LEU A 26 -13.80 -0.09 2.91
CA LEU A 26 -14.98 0.18 3.74
C LEU A 26 -15.86 -1.06 3.87
N LYS A 27 -16.01 -1.81 2.77
CA LYS A 27 -16.81 -3.03 2.69
C LYS A 27 -16.07 -4.09 1.86
N PRO A 28 -16.40 -5.38 2.05
CA PRO A 28 -15.99 -6.43 1.12
C PRO A 28 -16.41 -6.09 -0.32
N THR A 29 -15.69 -6.66 -1.27
CA THR A 29 -16.00 -6.56 -2.69
C THR A 29 -17.37 -7.20 -2.94
N ASP A 30 -18.23 -6.52 -3.69
CA ASP A 30 -19.57 -7.03 -4.00
C ASP A 30 -19.55 -8.08 -5.12
N GLN A 31 -20.72 -8.67 -5.40
CA GLN A 31 -20.89 -9.68 -6.45
C GLN A 31 -20.56 -9.19 -7.87
N ASN A 32 -20.54 -7.87 -8.08
CA ASN A 32 -20.20 -7.24 -9.35
C ASN A 32 -18.70 -6.91 -9.43
N GLY A 33 -17.90 -7.31 -8.43
CA GLY A 33 -16.47 -7.00 -8.38
C GLY A 33 -16.17 -5.56 -7.99
N ILE A 34 -17.13 -4.82 -7.43
CA ILE A 34 -16.92 -3.45 -6.98
C ILE A 34 -16.50 -3.44 -5.53
N THR A 35 -15.39 -2.76 -5.26
CA THR A 35 -14.91 -2.48 -3.91
C THR A 35 -15.12 -1.02 -3.57
N ILE A 36 -15.70 -0.75 -2.39
CA ILE A 36 -15.86 0.61 -1.87
C ILE A 36 -14.75 0.90 -0.86
N TRP A 37 -14.04 1.99 -1.10
CA TRP A 37 -12.96 2.51 -0.29
C TRP A 37 -13.35 3.86 0.29
N ARG A 38 -12.89 4.18 1.50
CA ARG A 38 -13.14 5.45 2.18
C ARG A 38 -11.84 6.13 2.53
N CYS A 39 -11.79 7.45 2.37
CA CYS A 39 -10.64 8.24 2.78
C CYS A 39 -10.23 7.91 4.22
N ARG A 40 -8.93 7.73 4.44
CA ARG A 40 -8.35 7.42 5.74
C ARG A 40 -8.66 8.48 6.79
N LEU A 41 -8.71 9.75 6.38
CA LEU A 41 -8.93 10.89 7.27
C LEU A 41 -10.42 11.13 7.59
N TYR A 42 -11.31 10.19 7.26
CA TYR A 42 -12.72 10.26 7.64
C TYR A 42 -12.94 10.39 9.16
N TYR A 43 -12.13 9.71 9.97
CA TYR A 43 -12.21 9.76 11.44
C TYR A 43 -11.24 10.77 12.06
N ASP A 44 -10.45 11.48 11.27
CA ASP A 44 -9.61 12.57 11.77
C ASP A 44 -10.52 13.68 12.31
N LYS A 45 -10.22 14.18 13.51
CA LYS A 45 -11.11 15.12 14.22
C LYS A 45 -11.23 16.46 13.49
N ASP A 46 -10.17 16.89 12.81
CA ASP A 46 -10.09 18.20 12.15
C ASP A 46 -10.56 18.12 10.70
N ILE A 47 -10.27 17.00 10.01
CA ILE A 47 -10.54 16.86 8.57
C ILE A 47 -11.91 16.24 8.29
N ARG A 48 -12.23 15.09 8.91
CA ARG A 48 -13.49 14.34 8.67
C ARG A 48 -13.86 14.11 7.19
N CYS A 49 -12.88 13.74 6.36
CA CYS A 49 -13.07 13.62 4.91
C CYS A 49 -14.04 12.49 4.52
N LYS A 50 -15.11 12.83 3.78
CA LYS A 50 -16.19 11.89 3.41
C LYS A 50 -16.03 11.25 2.04
N ILE A 51 -14.87 11.42 1.40
CA ILE A 51 -14.65 10.90 0.05
C ILE A 51 -14.60 9.36 0.05
N LEU A 52 -15.27 8.80 -0.94
CA LEU A 52 -15.39 7.39 -1.28
C LEU A 52 -14.89 7.18 -2.69
N LEU A 53 -14.11 6.11 -2.85
CA LEU A 53 -13.62 5.62 -4.13
C LEU A 53 -14.23 4.25 -4.40
N ARG A 54 -14.63 4.00 -5.65
CA ARG A 54 -15.07 2.68 -6.12
C ARG A 54 -14.04 2.14 -7.10
N SER A 55 -13.61 0.90 -6.90
CA SER A 55 -12.72 0.21 -7.83
C SER A 55 -13.33 -1.11 -8.33
N ASN A 56 -12.91 -1.55 -9.51
CA ASN A 56 -13.22 -2.89 -10.02
C ASN A 56 -12.14 -3.91 -9.60
N ASN A 57 -12.33 -5.18 -9.99
CA ASN A 57 -11.38 -6.27 -9.77
C ASN A 57 -10.13 -6.18 -10.65
N GLU A 58 -10.13 -5.33 -11.68
CA GLU A 58 -9.03 -5.15 -12.64
C GLU A 58 -8.01 -4.12 -12.16
N GLY A 59 -8.21 -3.52 -10.98
CA GLY A 59 -7.30 -2.52 -10.43
C GLY A 59 -7.55 -1.11 -10.98
N GLU A 60 -8.76 -0.83 -11.44
CA GLU A 60 -9.14 0.47 -11.98
C GLU A 60 -10.13 1.21 -11.07
N VAL A 61 -10.00 2.53 -11.05
CA VAL A 61 -10.96 3.43 -10.39
C VAL A 61 -12.16 3.61 -11.30
N VAL A 62 -13.32 3.22 -10.79
CA VAL A 62 -14.63 3.35 -11.45
C VAL A 62 -15.25 4.71 -11.15
N SER A 63 -15.16 5.20 -9.91
CA SER A 63 -15.68 6.52 -9.54
C SER A 63 -15.11 7.05 -8.21
N LEU A 64 -15.21 8.37 -8.04
CA LEU A 64 -14.91 9.12 -6.82
C LEU A 64 -16.09 10.07 -6.53
N ASN A 65 -16.55 10.17 -5.28
CA ASN A 65 -17.74 10.97 -4.93
C ASN A 65 -17.43 12.43 -4.52
N GLY A 66 -16.42 13.05 -5.13
CA GLY A 66 -16.03 14.43 -4.85
C GLY A 66 -14.53 14.65 -4.99
N GLN A 67 -14.03 15.73 -4.41
CA GLN A 67 -12.59 16.07 -4.40
C GLN A 67 -12.11 16.24 -2.96
N HIS A 68 -10.83 15.95 -2.74
CA HIS A 68 -10.19 16.19 -1.45
C HIS A 68 -9.80 17.66 -1.34
N ASP A 69 -10.12 18.29 -0.21
CA ASP A 69 -9.76 19.66 0.16
C ASP A 69 -8.65 19.70 1.23
N HIS A 70 -8.04 18.54 1.50
CA HIS A 70 -6.97 18.38 2.48
C HIS A 70 -5.79 17.63 1.87
N PHE A 71 -4.63 17.83 2.47
CA PHE A 71 -3.46 17.00 2.23
C PHE A 71 -3.48 15.78 3.15
N GLU A 72 -2.81 14.71 2.74
CA GLU A 72 -2.59 13.57 3.63
C GLU A 72 -1.70 14.02 4.79
N LYS A 73 -2.13 13.78 6.03
CA LYS A 73 -1.34 14.07 7.23
C LYS A 73 -0.31 12.95 7.43
N ASP A 74 0.84 13.07 6.78
CA ASP A 74 1.83 12.01 6.73
C ASP A 74 2.90 12.10 7.84
N VAL A 75 2.75 11.26 8.87
CA VAL A 75 3.87 10.83 9.74
C VAL A 75 3.76 9.34 10.07
N ASN A 76 2.53 8.81 10.18
CA ASN A 76 2.28 7.42 10.58
C ASN A 76 2.15 6.42 9.40
N ILE A 77 2.40 6.82 8.15
CA ILE A 77 2.33 5.93 6.95
C ILE A 77 3.72 5.72 6.34
N VAL A 78 4.55 6.75 6.37
CA VAL A 78 5.97 6.67 6.00
C VAL A 78 6.66 5.57 6.79
N GLU A 79 6.41 5.44 8.10
CA GLU A 79 7.11 4.45 8.92
C GLU A 79 6.77 2.99 8.54
N PRO A 80 5.49 2.56 8.41
CA PRO A 80 5.16 1.24 7.89
C PRO A 80 5.64 0.99 6.44
N LEU A 81 5.54 1.99 5.57
CA LEU A 81 5.97 1.89 4.17
C LEU A 81 7.49 1.73 4.07
N MET A 82 8.24 2.55 4.80
CA MET A 82 9.70 2.47 4.92
C MET A 82 10.15 1.15 5.54
N LYS A 83 9.46 0.67 6.58
CA LYS A 83 9.75 -0.66 7.18
C LYS A 83 9.59 -1.78 6.15
N ASN A 84 8.53 -1.76 5.36
CA ASN A 84 8.32 -2.74 4.29
C ASN A 84 9.39 -2.64 3.19
N VAL A 85 9.75 -1.43 2.76
CA VAL A 85 10.82 -1.22 1.77
C VAL A 85 12.17 -1.72 2.29
N VAL A 86 12.52 -1.36 3.53
CA VAL A 86 13.75 -1.83 4.20
C VAL A 86 13.77 -3.34 4.33
N GLN A 87 12.64 -3.97 4.66
CA GLN A 87 12.53 -5.42 4.76
C GLN A 87 12.78 -6.11 3.41
N GLN A 88 12.17 -5.61 2.32
CA GLN A 88 12.40 -6.14 0.98
C GLN A 88 13.87 -5.98 0.53
N ILE A 89 14.50 -4.85 0.86
CA ILE A 89 15.92 -4.62 0.58
C ILE A 89 16.79 -5.62 1.35
N LYS A 90 16.52 -5.84 2.65
CA LYS A 90 17.24 -6.82 3.48
C LYS A 90 17.12 -8.24 2.91
N GLU A 91 15.92 -8.65 2.49
CA GLU A 91 15.69 -9.97 1.90
C GLU A 91 16.48 -10.15 0.60
N LYS A 92 16.48 -9.15 -0.28
CA LYS A 92 17.30 -9.15 -1.51
C LYS A 92 18.80 -9.19 -1.24
N LEU A 93 19.28 -8.45 -0.24
CA LEU A 93 20.70 -8.47 0.14
C LEU A 93 21.11 -9.81 0.73
N ASN A 94 20.26 -10.42 1.56
CA ASN A 94 20.53 -11.72 2.16
C ASN A 94 20.54 -12.84 1.11
N SER A 95 19.60 -12.81 0.15
CA SER A 95 19.58 -13.78 -0.95
C SER A 95 20.78 -13.62 -1.89
N ALA A 96 21.28 -12.40 -2.11
CA ALA A 96 22.49 -12.15 -2.88
C ALA A 96 23.80 -12.55 -2.14
N ARG A 97 23.80 -12.54 -0.80
CA ARG A 97 24.96 -12.93 0.03
C ARG A 97 25.17 -14.45 0.14
N ALA A 98 24.10 -15.24 0.08
CA ALA A 98 24.18 -16.70 0.23
C ALA A 98 25.04 -17.41 -0.85
N PRO A 99 24.97 -17.04 -2.14
CA PRO A 99 25.85 -17.58 -3.17
C PRO A 99 27.32 -17.20 -2.97
N LEU A 100 27.61 -15.95 -2.61
CA LEU A 100 28.97 -15.44 -2.45
C LEU A 100 29.75 -16.18 -1.34
N LYS A 101 29.09 -16.49 -0.22
CA LYS A 101 29.72 -17.29 0.85
C LYS A 101 30.06 -18.71 0.39
N LYS A 102 29.13 -19.37 -0.32
CA LYS A 102 29.39 -20.70 -0.89
C LYS A 102 30.57 -20.69 -1.87
N THR A 103 30.64 -19.69 -2.75
CA THR A 103 31.74 -19.57 -3.72
C THR A 103 33.08 -19.34 -3.02
N PHE A 104 33.12 -18.54 -1.95
CA PHE A 104 34.33 -18.27 -1.18
C PHE A 104 34.83 -19.49 -0.38
N GLU A 105 33.92 -20.27 0.21
CA GLU A 105 34.27 -21.52 0.91
C GLU A 105 34.72 -22.62 -0.06
N GLN A 106 34.23 -22.61 -1.31
CA GLN A 106 34.66 -23.54 -2.35
C GLN A 106 36.04 -23.18 -2.92
N THR A 107 36.42 -21.90 -2.96
CA THR A 107 37.75 -21.47 -3.42
C THR A 107 38.85 -21.57 -2.36
N LEU A 108 38.53 -21.69 -1.07
CA LEU A 108 39.51 -21.90 0.01
C LEU A 108 39.84 -23.37 0.29
N ASN A 109 39.00 -24.31 -0.17
CA ASN A 109 39.14 -25.75 0.07
C ASN A 109 39.62 -26.54 -1.18
N ASN A 110 40.03 -25.85 -2.24
CA ASN A 110 40.65 -26.36 -3.46
C ASN A 110 42.04 -25.72 -3.63
#